data_AF-A0A6N9P7J2-F1
#
_entry.id   AF-A0A6N9P7J2-F1
#
_cell.length_a   1.000
_cell.length_b   1.000
_cell.length_c   1.000
_cell.angle_alpha   90.00
_cell.angle_beta   90.00
_cell.angle_gamma   90.00
#
_symmetry.space_group_name_H-M   'P 1'
#
loop_
_entity.id
_entity.type
_entity.pdbx_description
1 polymer ?
#
loop_
_entity_poly.entity_id
_entity_poly.type
_entity_poly.pdbx_seq_one_letter_code
_entity_poly.pdbx_strand_id
1 'polypeptide(L)'
;MTVEQLVGKVYETLSQKDLSAAGDKLAIQVNLTGKNSGVFYIEVLNGVLSVMPYEYNDRDALISIAMTNFEKLLTGKLDPRIAYATGKLKAEGNLGKVLSLAEILK
;
A
#
# COMPACT_ATOMS: atom_id res chain seq x y z
N MET A 1 -4.37 -15.25 -4.65
CA MET A 1 -5.45 -14.72 -3.81
C MET A 1 -6.33 -13.80 -4.64
N THR A 2 -7.57 -13.55 -4.21
CA THR A 2 -8.42 -12.49 -4.79
C THR A 2 -8.03 -11.13 -4.20
N VAL A 3 -8.58 -10.04 -4.75
CA VAL A 3 -8.34 -8.68 -4.24
C VAL A 3 -8.91 -8.52 -2.83
N GLU A 4 -10.07 -9.11 -2.55
CA GLU A 4 -10.73 -9.09 -1.25
C GLU A 4 -9.89 -9.80 -0.19
N GLN A 5 -9.34 -10.97 -0.52
CA GLN A 5 -8.42 -11.70 0.36
C GLN A 5 -7.14 -10.89 0.62
N LEU A 6 -6.63 -10.18 -0.38
CA LEU A 6 -5.47 -9.31 -0.23
C LEU A 6 -5.80 -8.14 0.71
N VAL A 7 -6.93 -7.47 0.52
CA VAL A 7 -7.37 -6.35 1.36
C VAL A 7 -7.49 -6.76 2.82
N GLY A 8 -8.10 -7.92 3.11
CA GLY A 8 -8.16 -8.45 4.47
C GLY A 8 -6.78 -8.66 5.07
N LYS A 9 -5.86 -9.28 4.30
CA LYS A 9 -4.47 -9.48 4.74
C LYS A 9 -3.71 -8.17 4.98
N VAL A 10 -3.92 -7.16 4.13
CA VAL A 10 -3.32 -5.83 4.30
C VAL A 10 -3.80 -5.19 5.59
N TYR A 11 -5.12 -5.20 5.82
CA TYR A 11 -5.72 -4.68 7.04
C TYR A 11 -5.17 -5.36 8.29
N GLU A 12 -5.16 -6.70 8.32
CA GLU A 12 -4.59 -7.49 9.42
C GLU A 12 -3.12 -7.14 9.67
N THR A 13 -2.32 -7.05 8.61
CA THR A 13 -0.88 -6.75 8.72
C THR A 13 -0.66 -5.36 9.31
N LEU A 14 -1.33 -4.34 8.76
CA LEU A 14 -1.16 -2.95 9.18
C LEU A 14 -1.76 -2.68 10.56
N SER A 15 -2.83 -3.39 10.96
CA SER A 15 -3.45 -3.23 12.29
C SER A 15 -2.52 -3.66 13.44
N GLN A 16 -1.48 -4.45 13.14
CA GLN A 16 -0.48 -4.90 14.11
C GLN A 16 0.82 -4.08 14.07
N LYS A 17 0.89 -3.07 13.19
CA LYS A 17 2.08 -2.22 13.00
C LYS A 17 1.92 -0.89 13.72
N ASP A 18 3.05 -0.24 14.00
CA ASP A 18 3.07 1.15 14.44
C ASP A 18 2.75 2.06 13.24
N LEU A 19 1.63 2.78 13.34
CA LEU A 19 1.13 3.68 12.30
C LEU A 19 1.66 5.12 12.45
N SER A 20 2.53 5.40 13.42
CA SER A 20 3.01 6.76 13.72
C SER A 20 3.65 7.46 12.51
N ALA A 21 4.30 6.69 11.61
CA ALA A 21 4.90 7.21 10.39
C ALA A 21 3.87 7.78 9.38
N ALA A 22 2.57 7.51 9.55
CA ALA A 22 1.52 8.08 8.73
C ALA A 22 1.28 9.58 9.01
N GLY A 23 1.58 10.05 10.23
CA GLY A 23 1.19 11.37 10.72
C GLY A 23 -0.34 11.53 10.78
N ASP A 24 -0.84 12.74 10.52
CA ASP A 24 -2.28 13.05 10.66
C ASP A 24 -3.15 12.37 9.59
N LYS A 25 -2.66 12.30 8.33
CA LYS A 25 -3.34 11.66 7.20
C LYS A 25 -2.33 10.98 6.30
N LEU A 26 -2.56 9.74 5.92
CA LEU A 26 -1.89 9.05 4.82
C LEU A 26 -2.95 8.31 4.03
N ALA A 27 -3.11 8.61 2.75
CA ALA A 27 -4.03 7.92 1.86
C ALA A 27 -3.32 7.49 0.58
N ILE A 28 -3.18 6.19 0.36
CA ILE A 28 -2.47 5.61 -0.78
C ILE A 28 -3.41 4.68 -1.54
N GLN A 29 -3.64 4.97 -2.82
CA GLN A 29 -4.28 4.00 -3.71
C GLN A 29 -3.24 3.00 -4.24
N VAL A 30 -3.61 1.73 -4.29
CA VAL A 30 -2.80 0.64 -4.83
C VAL A 30 -3.50 0.08 -6.06
N ASN A 31 -2.89 0.30 -7.23
CA ASN A 31 -3.28 -0.30 -8.50
C ASN A 31 -2.51 -1.61 -8.69
N LEU A 32 -3.22 -2.72 -8.60
CA LEU A 32 -2.68 -4.05 -8.85
C LEU A 32 -2.67 -4.33 -10.34
N THR A 33 -1.51 -4.75 -10.83
CA THR A 33 -1.27 -5.07 -12.24
C THR A 33 -0.99 -6.56 -12.44
N GLY A 34 -1.05 -7.02 -13.69
CA GLY A 34 -0.81 -8.41 -14.08
C GLY A 34 -2.10 -9.24 -14.12
N LYS A 35 -1.97 -10.55 -13.87
CA LYS A 35 -3.07 -11.53 -14.03
C LYS A 35 -4.25 -11.31 -13.07
N ASN A 36 -3.95 -10.83 -11.87
CA ASN A 36 -4.94 -10.51 -10.85
C ASN A 36 -4.91 -8.99 -10.63
N SER A 37 -5.50 -8.27 -11.56
CA SER A 37 -5.63 -6.81 -11.49
C SER A 37 -6.74 -6.41 -10.53
N GLY A 38 -6.66 -5.19 -10.02
CA GLY A 38 -7.64 -4.63 -9.11
C GLY A 38 -7.13 -3.34 -8.50
N VAL A 39 -7.98 -2.72 -7.70
CA VAL A 39 -7.65 -1.49 -7.01
C VAL A 39 -8.20 -1.55 -5.60
N PHE A 40 -7.42 -0.99 -4.68
CA PHE A 40 -7.84 -0.75 -3.31
C PHE A 40 -7.10 0.46 -2.79
N TYR A 41 -7.50 0.99 -1.65
CA TYR A 41 -6.76 2.04 -0.97
C TYR A 41 -6.39 1.64 0.45
N ILE A 42 -5.37 2.29 0.98
CA ILE A 42 -4.93 2.23 2.36
C ILE A 42 -4.99 3.66 2.88
N GLU A 43 -5.78 3.89 3.91
CA GLU A 43 -5.85 5.16 4.61
C GLU A 43 -5.51 4.98 6.08
N VAL A 44 -4.70 5.89 6.61
CA VAL A 44 -4.54 6.12 8.04
C VAL A 44 -4.91 7.57 8.27
N LEU A 45 -6.01 7.82 8.97
CA LEU A 45 -6.48 9.16 9.31
C LEU A 45 -6.62 9.27 10.82
N ASN A 46 -5.85 10.16 11.44
CA ASN A 46 -5.80 10.33 12.89
C ASN A 46 -5.60 9.01 13.65
N GLY A 47 -4.72 8.14 13.13
CA GLY A 47 -4.43 6.82 13.68
C GLY A 47 -5.47 5.72 13.36
N VAL A 48 -6.55 6.04 12.66
CA VAL A 48 -7.57 5.05 12.25
C VAL A 48 -7.20 4.47 10.89
N LEU A 49 -6.98 3.16 10.84
CA LEU A 49 -6.69 2.41 9.62
C LEU A 49 -7.98 2.05 8.87
N SER A 50 -8.02 2.33 7.57
CA SER A 50 -9.04 1.87 6.63
C SER A 50 -8.39 1.25 5.40
N VAL A 51 -8.85 0.07 4.98
CA VAL A 51 -8.40 -0.59 3.76
C VAL A 51 -9.63 -1.14 3.03
N MET A 52 -9.88 -0.69 1.80
CA MET A 52 -11.11 -1.06 1.08
C MET A 52 -10.86 -1.31 -0.42
N PRO A 53 -11.59 -2.25 -1.04
CA PRO A 53 -11.37 -2.74 -2.41
C PRO A 53 -12.01 -1.85 -3.49
N TYR A 54 -11.80 -0.53 -3.45
CA TYR A 54 -12.29 0.40 -4.47
C TYR A 54 -11.34 1.60 -4.64
N GLU A 55 -11.58 2.40 -5.69
CA GLU A 55 -10.82 3.61 -5.98
C GLU A 55 -11.08 4.70 -4.94
N TYR A 56 -10.05 5.48 -4.65
CA TYR A 56 -10.14 6.59 -3.70
C TYR A 56 -9.56 7.85 -4.31
N ASN A 57 -10.39 8.88 -4.44
CA ASN A 57 -10.02 10.12 -5.10
C ASN A 57 -9.27 11.10 -4.20
N ASP A 58 -9.52 11.08 -2.88
CA ASP A 58 -8.83 11.95 -1.90
C ASP A 58 -7.51 11.33 -1.39
N ARG A 59 -6.77 10.72 -2.32
CA ARG A 59 -5.48 10.06 -2.06
C ARG A 59 -4.31 11.05 -2.13
N ASP A 60 -3.33 10.87 -1.25
CA ASP A 60 -2.05 11.59 -1.30
C ASP A 60 -1.16 11.07 -2.44
N ALA A 61 -1.22 9.77 -2.70
CA ALA A 61 -0.42 9.12 -3.71
C ALA A 61 -1.11 7.89 -4.30
N LEU A 62 -0.61 7.46 -5.45
CA LEU A 62 -0.99 6.21 -6.10
C LEU A 62 0.27 5.39 -6.32
N ILE A 63 0.19 4.09 -6.05
CA ILE A 63 1.21 3.14 -6.46
C ILE A 63 0.65 2.13 -7.45
N SER A 64 1.46 1.74 -8.44
CA SER A 64 1.14 0.65 -9.36
C SER A 64 2.17 -0.47 -9.21
N ILE A 65 1.70 -1.69 -8.97
CA ILE A 65 2.55 -2.84 -8.64
C ILE A 65 1.87 -4.15 -9.01
N ALA A 66 2.64 -5.19 -9.38
CA ALA A 66 2.08 -6.52 -9.57
C ALA A 66 1.65 -7.13 -8.22
N MET A 67 0.50 -7.82 -8.17
CA MET A 67 0.01 -8.46 -6.93
C MET A 67 1.08 -9.31 -6.24
N THR A 68 1.82 -10.11 -7.01
CA THR A 68 2.89 -10.96 -6.48
C THR A 68 4.06 -10.19 -5.87
N ASN A 69 4.36 -8.97 -6.34
CA ASN A 69 5.38 -8.12 -5.74
C ASN A 69 4.84 -7.44 -4.50
N PHE A 70 3.59 -6.99 -4.51
CA PHE A 70 2.95 -6.39 -3.34
C PHE A 70 2.85 -7.37 -2.16
N GLU A 71 2.51 -8.63 -2.42
CA GLU A 71 2.55 -9.70 -1.41
C GLU A 71 3.95 -9.90 -0.81
N LYS A 72 5.01 -9.73 -1.62
CA LYS A 72 6.39 -9.77 -1.11
C LYS A 72 6.73 -8.56 -0.26
N LEU A 73 6.18 -7.38 -0.56
CA LEU A 73 6.30 -6.20 0.31
C LEU A 73 5.66 -6.48 1.68
N LEU A 74 4.41 -6.98 1.69
CA LEU A 74 3.68 -7.30 2.93
C LEU A 74 4.38 -8.34 3.81
N THR A 75 5.16 -9.24 3.21
CA THR A 75 5.87 -10.31 3.92
C THR A 75 7.34 -9.97 4.17
N GLY A 76 7.79 -8.75 3.87
CA GLY A 76 9.18 -8.32 4.01
C GLY A 76 10.17 -8.99 3.04
N LYS A 77 9.68 -9.81 2.09
CA LYS A 77 10.49 -10.53 1.09
C LYS A 77 10.94 -9.64 -0.08
N LEU A 78 10.39 -8.44 -0.19
CA LEU A 78 10.81 -7.41 -1.14
C LEU A 78 10.87 -6.09 -0.39
N ASP A 79 12.00 -5.40 -0.50
CA ASP A 79 12.12 -4.04 0.04
C ASP A 79 11.42 -3.05 -0.90
N PRO A 80 10.56 -2.15 -0.40
CA PRO A 80 9.81 -1.20 -1.21
C PRO A 80 10.69 -0.18 -1.93
N ARG A 81 11.83 0.22 -1.35
CA ARG A 81 12.80 1.13 -1.99
C ARG A 81 13.48 0.43 -3.17
N ILE A 82 13.83 -0.85 -3.02
CA ILE A 82 14.34 -1.69 -4.12
C ILE A 82 13.27 -1.91 -5.20
N ALA A 83 12.02 -2.14 -4.80
CA ALA A 83 10.91 -2.31 -5.75
C ALA A 83 10.71 -1.05 -6.61
N TYR A 84 10.78 0.14 -5.99
CA TYR A 84 10.71 1.42 -6.69
C TYR A 84 11.91 1.63 -7.62
N ALA A 85 13.13 1.49 -7.10
CA ALA A 85 14.36 1.70 -7.88
C ALA A 85 14.48 0.76 -9.09
N THR A 86 13.90 -0.44 -9.01
CA THR A 86 13.91 -1.43 -10.10
C THR A 86 12.67 -1.36 -11.01
N GLY A 87 11.78 -0.38 -10.80
CA GLY A 87 10.57 -0.18 -11.60
C GLY A 87 9.45 -1.20 -11.37
N LYS A 88 9.57 -2.06 -10.36
CA LYS A 88 8.54 -3.04 -9.96
C LYS A 88 7.37 -2.37 -9.21
N LEU A 89 7.63 -1.24 -8.56
CA LEU A 89 6.66 -0.35 -7.97
C LEU A 89 6.79 1.00 -8.67
N LYS A 90 5.70 1.49 -9.23
CA LYS A 90 5.60 2.88 -9.70
C LYS A 90 4.82 3.68 -8.68
N ALA A 91 5.19 4.94 -8.47
CA ALA A 91 4.52 5.84 -7.53
C ALA A 91 4.29 7.20 -8.19
N GLU A 92 3.11 7.76 -7.94
CA GLU A 92 2.65 9.06 -8.43
C GLU A 92 2.07 9.86 -7.27
N GLY A 93 2.17 11.19 -7.31
CA GLY A 93 1.74 12.07 -6.22
C GLY A 93 2.80 12.23 -5.14
N ASN A 94 2.39 12.16 -3.86
CA ASN A 94 3.28 12.41 -2.73
C ASN A 94 4.18 11.20 -2.41
N LEU A 95 5.41 11.21 -2.94
CA LEU A 95 6.40 10.16 -2.68
C LEU A 95 6.77 10.03 -1.19
N GLY A 96 6.71 11.11 -0.41
CA GLY A 96 6.95 11.07 1.03
C GLY A 96 5.95 10.16 1.74
N LYS A 97 4.66 10.24 1.39
CA LYS A 97 3.61 9.36 1.94
C LYS A 97 3.77 7.91 1.50
N VAL A 98 4.25 7.66 0.27
CA VAL A 98 4.60 6.31 -0.18
C VAL A 98 5.75 5.72 0.64
N LEU A 99 6.76 6.54 0.96
CA LEU A 99 7.87 6.13 1.83
C LEU A 99 7.42 5.87 3.27
N SER A 100 6.52 6.70 3.83
CA SER A 100 5.90 6.42 5.13
C SER A 100 5.19 5.08 5.15
N LEU A 101 4.37 4.75 4.13
CA LEU A 101 3.73 3.44 4.04
C LEU A 101 4.76 2.30 3.96
N ALA A 102 5.83 2.50 3.19
CA ALA A 102 6.92 1.54 3.08
C ALA A 102 7.64 1.29 4.42
N GLU A 103 7.74 2.29 5.29
CA GLU A 103 8.30 2.15 6.63
C GLU A 103 7.37 1.40 7.57
N ILE A 104 6.06 1.64 7.51
CA ILE A 104 5.05 0.89 8.27
C ILE A 104 5.04 -0.60 7.87
N LEU A 105 5.31 -0.89 6.60
CA LEU A 105 5.31 -2.25 6.05
C LEU A 105 6.56 -3.08 6.39
N LYS A 106 7.67 -2.47 6.84
CA LYS A 106 8.82 -3.21 7.37
C LYS A 106 8.46 -3.92 8.67
#